data_AF-C1IJE9-F1
#
_entry.id   AF-C1IJE9-F1
#
_cell.length_a   1.000
_cell.length_b   1.000
_cell.length_c   1.000
_cell.angle_alpha   90.00
_cell.angle_beta   90.00
_cell.angle_gamma   90.00
#
_symmetry.space_group_name_H-M   'P 1'
#
loop_
_entity.id
_entity.type
_entity.pdbx_description
1 polymer ?
#
loop_
_entity_poly.entity_id
_entity_poly.type
_entity_poly.pdbx_seq_one_letter_code
_entity_poly.pdbx_strand_id
1 'polypeptide(L)'
;MTDKEIAEEYLYQAKNLLPSGFFSRILRYKRKKKEAMEMYQKAGAHFKVANLWTDAAMAYIAAAKIYENDTNENTNTARNFADAGECYRKESPVDALNAYTKSIDICMVTNQLDVVEVGFGICGEICEKELKDKEKGYDFHQKANKLYCERVKRRKSPKSV
;
A
#
# COMPACT_ATOMS: atom_id res chain seq x y z
N MET A 1 -6.09 6.12 28.20
CA MET A 1 -5.35 5.31 27.22
C MET A 1 -5.03 6.24 26.06
N THR A 2 -3.75 6.42 25.75
CA THR A 2 -3.29 7.27 24.63
C THR A 2 -3.49 6.56 23.30
N ASP A 3 -3.53 7.28 22.17
CA ASP A 3 -3.60 6.66 20.84
C ASP A 3 -2.46 5.66 20.59
N LYS A 4 -1.26 5.94 21.11
CA LYS A 4 -0.13 5.00 21.06
C LYS A 4 -0.46 3.69 21.78
N GLU A 5 -0.97 3.75 23.00
CA GLU A 5 -1.32 2.55 23.78
C GLU A 5 -2.45 1.75 23.09
N ILE A 6 -3.44 2.43 22.51
CA ILE A 6 -4.51 1.78 21.73
C ILE A 6 -3.91 1.08 20.49
N ALA A 7 -2.98 1.72 19.80
CA ALA A 7 -2.31 1.14 18.64
C ALA A 7 -1.49 -0.10 19.02
N GLU A 8 -0.74 -0.06 20.12
CA GLU A 8 0.05 -1.18 20.63
C GLU A 8 -0.83 -2.38 21.02
N GLU A 9 -1.99 -2.12 21.63
CA GLU A 9 -3.00 -3.14 21.94
C GLU A 9 -3.51 -3.82 20.66
N TYR A 10 -3.87 -3.06 19.63
CA TYR A 10 -4.27 -3.62 18.34
C TYR A 10 -3.16 -4.41 17.66
N LEU A 11 -1.90 -3.96 17.72
CA LEU A 11 -0.76 -4.72 17.21
C LEU A 11 -0.61 -6.07 17.92
N TYR A 12 -0.76 -6.07 19.26
CA TYR A 12 -0.67 -7.29 20.05
C TYR A 12 -1.77 -8.28 19.66
N GLN A 13 -3.01 -7.81 19.53
CA GLN A 13 -4.13 -8.63 19.07
C GLN A 13 -3.90 -9.19 17.65
N ALA A 14 -3.43 -8.35 16.72
CA ALA A 14 -3.13 -8.77 15.34
C ALA A 14 -2.11 -9.91 15.28
N LYS A 15 -1.03 -9.81 16.06
CA LYS A 15 0.04 -10.83 16.12
C LYS A 15 -0.47 -12.16 16.67
N ASN A 16 -1.34 -12.13 17.69
CA ASN A 16 -1.88 -13.35 18.31
C ASN A 16 -2.96 -14.05 17.47
N LEU A 17 -3.58 -13.34 16.52
CA LEU A 17 -4.54 -13.92 15.59
C LEU A 17 -3.88 -14.80 14.53
N LEU A 18 -2.65 -14.47 14.12
CA LEU A 18 -1.91 -15.23 13.11
C LEU A 18 -1.25 -16.47 13.75
N PRO A 19 -1.60 -17.70 13.33
CA PRO A 19 -1.02 -18.90 13.93
C PRO A 19 0.45 -19.05 13.55
N SER A 20 1.30 -19.37 14.53
CA SER A 20 2.73 -19.68 14.34
C SER A 20 3.01 -21.12 13.88
N GLY A 21 1.97 -21.92 13.51
CA GLY A 21 2.13 -23.36 13.26
C GLY A 21 1.13 -24.01 12.29
N PHE A 22 1.57 -25.09 11.66
CA PHE A 22 1.02 -25.74 10.44
C PHE A 22 -0.33 -26.47 10.58
N PHE A 23 -0.92 -26.56 11.79
CA PHE A 23 -2.00 -27.53 12.08
C PHE A 23 -3.43 -26.97 12.23
N SER A 24 -3.68 -25.67 12.02
CA SER A 24 -5.05 -25.11 12.09
C SER A 24 -5.67 -24.96 10.69
N ARG A 25 -5.92 -26.10 10.02
CA ARG A 25 -6.23 -26.21 8.58
C ARG A 25 -7.54 -25.52 8.14
N ILE A 26 -7.35 -24.50 7.31
CA ILE A 26 -8.12 -24.10 6.12
C ILE A 26 -9.28 -23.09 6.31
N LEU A 27 -10.38 -23.36 7.02
CA LEU A 27 -11.49 -22.36 7.07
C LEU A 27 -11.34 -21.30 8.17
N ARG A 28 -10.95 -21.71 9.39
CA ARG A 28 -10.68 -20.80 10.51
C ARG A 28 -9.51 -19.85 10.25
N TYR A 29 -8.59 -20.27 9.37
CA TYR A 29 -7.40 -19.51 8.99
C TYR A 29 -7.73 -18.24 8.19
N LYS A 30 -8.70 -18.29 7.26
CA LYS A 30 -9.09 -17.13 6.46
C LYS A 30 -9.72 -16.01 7.30
N ARG A 31 -10.61 -16.36 8.25
CA ARG A 31 -11.23 -15.38 9.16
C ARG A 31 -10.18 -14.69 10.04
N LYS A 32 -9.24 -15.46 10.60
CA LYS A 32 -8.14 -14.94 11.41
C LYS A 32 -7.21 -14.00 10.64
N LYS A 33 -6.95 -14.27 9.35
CA LYS A 33 -6.19 -13.36 8.49
C LYS A 33 -6.88 -12.01 8.33
N LYS A 34 -8.19 -12.02 8.04
CA LYS A 34 -8.96 -10.79 7.84
C LYS A 34 -8.99 -9.96 9.11
N GLU A 35 -9.27 -10.60 10.23
CA GLU A 35 -9.28 -9.97 11.54
C GLU A 35 -7.90 -9.38 11.89
N ALA A 36 -6.82 -10.14 11.67
CA ALA A 36 -5.46 -9.64 11.91
C ALA A 36 -5.12 -8.42 11.04
N MET A 37 -5.52 -8.43 9.77
CA MET A 37 -5.32 -7.30 8.87
C MET A 37 -6.08 -6.06 9.35
N GLU A 38 -7.35 -6.21 9.74
CA GLU A 38 -8.15 -5.12 10.29
C GLU A 38 -7.53 -4.54 11.58
N MET A 39 -6.96 -5.40 12.45
CA MET A 39 -6.26 -4.93 13.64
C MET A 39 -4.98 -4.15 13.29
N TYR A 40 -4.20 -4.61 12.31
CA TYR A 40 -3.04 -3.85 11.83
C TYR A 40 -3.44 -2.50 11.22
N GLN A 41 -4.54 -2.43 10.46
CA GLN A 41 -5.05 -1.18 9.90
C GLN A 41 -5.49 -0.20 10.99
N LYS A 42 -6.17 -0.69 12.03
CA LYS A 42 -6.56 0.13 13.19
C LYS A 42 -5.34 0.64 13.96
N ALA A 43 -4.35 -0.22 14.19
CA ALA A 43 -3.08 0.19 14.79
C ALA A 43 -2.42 1.30 13.97
N GLY A 44 -2.33 1.12 12.65
CA GLY A 44 -1.78 2.13 11.74
C GLY A 44 -2.49 3.48 11.84
N ALA A 45 -3.83 3.47 11.90
CA ALA A 45 -4.62 4.69 12.04
C ALA A 45 -4.36 5.43 13.37
N HIS A 46 -4.26 4.70 14.49
CA HIS A 46 -3.95 5.32 15.78
C HIS A 46 -2.50 5.81 15.88
N PHE A 47 -1.53 5.08 15.33
CA PHE A 47 -0.15 5.59 15.22
C PHE A 47 -0.09 6.87 14.38
N LYS A 48 -0.88 6.95 13.30
CA LYS A 48 -1.01 8.16 12.48
C LYS A 48 -1.50 9.36 13.29
N VAL A 49 -2.52 9.17 14.14
CA VAL A 49 -3.06 10.21 15.04
C VAL A 49 -2.01 10.62 16.10
N ALA A 50 -1.23 9.67 16.59
CA ALA A 50 -0.14 9.91 17.53
C ALA A 50 1.11 10.56 16.89
N ASN A 51 1.10 10.85 15.58
CA ASN A 51 2.26 11.31 14.80
C ASN A 51 3.45 10.34 14.80
N LEU A 52 3.19 9.04 15.02
CA LEU A 52 4.18 7.97 14.95
C LEU A 52 4.16 7.38 13.53
N TRP A 53 4.66 8.15 12.57
CA TRP A 53 4.52 7.86 11.14
C TRP A 53 5.20 6.56 10.71
N THR A 54 6.39 6.27 11.23
CA THR A 54 7.12 5.01 10.95
C THR A 54 6.35 3.80 11.48
N ASP A 55 5.85 3.85 12.72
CA ASP A 55 5.06 2.77 13.31
C ASP A 55 3.74 2.54 12.55
N ALA A 56 3.10 3.64 12.12
CA ALA A 56 1.90 3.59 11.29
C ALA A 56 2.17 2.87 9.96
N ALA A 57 3.25 3.25 9.27
CA ALA A 57 3.63 2.67 7.99
C ALA A 57 3.96 1.17 8.13
N MET A 58 4.69 0.79 9.19
CA MET A 58 5.00 -0.61 9.48
C MET A 58 3.74 -1.43 9.75
N ALA A 59 2.76 -0.88 10.48
CA ALA A 59 1.48 -1.53 10.71
C ALA A 59 0.70 -1.76 9.39
N TYR A 60 0.63 -0.75 8.51
CA TYR A 60 -0.01 -0.91 7.20
C TYR A 60 0.73 -1.93 6.30
N ILE A 61 2.06 -1.97 6.31
CA ILE A 61 2.82 -3.00 5.61
C ILE A 61 2.52 -4.39 6.17
N ALA A 62 2.40 -4.53 7.49
CA ALA A 62 2.02 -5.81 8.11
C ALA A 62 0.61 -6.25 7.67
N ALA A 63 -0.35 -5.31 7.56
CA ALA A 63 -1.67 -5.57 7.00
C ALA A 63 -1.58 -6.06 5.55
N ALA A 64 -0.81 -5.38 4.69
CA ALA A 64 -0.62 -5.75 3.29
C ALA A 64 -0.03 -7.16 3.14
N LYS A 65 1.00 -7.49 3.93
CA LYS A 65 1.71 -8.77 3.88
C LYS A 65 0.84 -9.99 4.19
N ILE A 66 -0.28 -9.84 4.90
CA ILE A 66 -1.20 -10.96 5.20
C ILE A 66 -1.80 -11.55 3.91
N TYR A 67 -2.03 -10.71 2.92
CA TYR A 67 -2.71 -11.01 1.66
C TYR A 67 -1.85 -10.70 0.42
N GLU A 68 -0.53 -10.50 0.57
CA GLU A 68 0.37 -10.18 -0.55
C GLU A 68 0.36 -11.24 -1.67
N ASN A 69 0.04 -12.50 -1.33
CA ASN A 69 -0.07 -13.61 -2.28
C ASN A 69 -1.53 -14.02 -2.61
N ASP A 70 -2.54 -13.29 -2.10
CA ASP A 70 -3.95 -13.57 -2.41
C ASP A 70 -4.45 -12.61 -3.48
N THR A 71 -4.57 -13.11 -4.71
CA THR A 71 -4.95 -12.28 -5.86
C THR A 71 -6.34 -11.65 -5.73
N ASN A 72 -7.22 -12.22 -4.91
CA ASN A 72 -8.55 -11.65 -4.67
C ASN A 72 -8.51 -10.40 -3.80
N GLU A 73 -7.44 -10.21 -3.04
CA GLU A 73 -7.25 -9.10 -2.10
C GLU A 73 -6.26 -8.05 -2.62
N ASN A 74 -5.80 -8.18 -3.87
CA ASN A 74 -4.80 -7.28 -4.47
C ASN A 74 -5.12 -5.80 -4.29
N THR A 75 -6.38 -5.38 -4.48
CA THR A 75 -6.78 -3.97 -4.31
C THR A 75 -6.58 -3.48 -2.87
N ASN A 76 -6.91 -4.33 -1.89
CA ASN A 76 -6.77 -4.01 -0.48
C ASN A 76 -5.29 -4.03 -0.05
N THR A 77 -4.52 -5.00 -0.55
CA THR A 77 -3.06 -5.06 -0.39
C THR A 77 -2.38 -3.79 -0.95
N ALA A 78 -2.74 -3.38 -2.17
CA ALA A 78 -2.20 -2.18 -2.81
C ALA A 78 -2.55 -0.90 -2.02
N ARG A 79 -3.79 -0.81 -1.51
CA ARG A 79 -4.22 0.31 -0.67
C ARG A 79 -3.38 0.41 0.61
N ASN A 80 -3.17 -0.71 1.31
CA ASN A 80 -2.34 -0.73 2.52
C ASN A 80 -0.89 -0.30 2.24
N PHE A 81 -0.31 -0.70 1.10
CA PHE A 81 1.00 -0.20 0.69
C PHE A 81 0.99 1.31 0.38
N ALA A 82 -0.07 1.84 -0.22
CA ALA A 82 -0.20 3.28 -0.48
C ALA A 82 -0.36 4.08 0.83
N ASP A 83 -1.14 3.58 1.79
CA ASP A 83 -1.31 4.19 3.12
C ASP A 83 0.02 4.19 3.90
N ALA A 84 0.82 3.12 3.77
CA ALA A 84 2.18 3.09 4.30
C ALA A 84 3.11 4.11 3.61
N GLY A 85 3.01 4.24 2.29
CA GLY A 85 3.75 5.25 1.53
C GLY A 85 3.46 6.67 1.99
N GLU A 86 2.18 6.99 2.24
CA GLU A 86 1.77 8.31 2.75
C GLU A 86 2.41 8.61 4.11
N CYS A 87 2.44 7.62 5.00
CA CYS A 87 3.08 7.75 6.31
C CYS A 87 4.59 7.95 6.19
N TYR A 88 5.26 7.14 5.36
CA TYR A 88 6.71 7.25 5.17
C TYR A 88 7.14 8.55 4.50
N ARG A 89 6.31 9.22 3.69
CA ARG A 89 6.69 10.52 3.09
C ARG A 89 7.14 11.55 4.13
N LYS A 90 6.67 11.43 5.37
CA LYS A 90 7.02 12.35 6.47
C LYS A 90 8.33 12.00 7.18
N GLU A 91 8.83 10.79 7.02
CA GLU A 91 9.98 10.25 7.78
C GLU A 91 11.13 9.81 6.86
N SER A 92 10.81 9.05 5.81
CA SER A 92 11.76 8.42 4.89
C SER A 92 11.19 8.42 3.47
N PRO A 93 11.60 9.38 2.62
CA PRO A 93 11.19 9.42 1.22
C PRO A 93 11.58 8.17 0.43
N VAL A 94 12.66 7.49 0.82
CA VAL A 94 13.09 6.22 0.22
C VAL A 94 12.09 5.10 0.51
N ASP A 95 11.67 4.95 1.77
CA ASP A 95 10.68 3.93 2.13
C ASP A 95 9.29 4.25 1.56
N ALA A 96 8.95 5.53 1.46
CA ALA A 96 7.75 5.98 0.77
C ALA A 96 7.75 5.54 -0.70
N LEU A 97 8.85 5.80 -1.42
CA LEU A 97 9.01 5.39 -2.81
C LEU A 97 8.88 3.87 -2.98
N ASN A 98 9.50 3.10 -2.09
CA ASN A 98 9.42 1.64 -2.10
C ASN A 98 7.99 1.14 -1.87
N ALA A 99 7.27 1.72 -0.90
CA ALA A 99 5.89 1.36 -0.59
C ALA A 99 4.94 1.69 -1.75
N TYR A 100 5.05 2.88 -2.34
CA TYR A 100 4.25 3.24 -3.53
C TYR A 100 4.58 2.38 -4.74
N THR A 101 5.84 2.04 -4.97
CA THR A 101 6.23 1.15 -6.07
C THR A 101 5.59 -0.23 -5.93
N LYS A 102 5.57 -0.80 -4.71
CA LYS A 102 4.84 -2.05 -4.45
C LYS A 102 3.34 -1.93 -4.71
N SER A 103 2.72 -0.83 -4.30
CA SER A 103 1.30 -0.56 -4.58
C SER A 103 1.03 -0.52 -6.09
N ILE A 104 1.90 0.17 -6.84
CA ILE A 104 1.84 0.28 -8.31
C ILE A 104 1.95 -1.10 -8.98
N ASP A 105 2.91 -1.92 -8.57
CA ASP A 105 3.12 -3.26 -9.16
C ASP A 105 1.87 -4.14 -9.03
N ILE A 106 1.20 -4.11 -7.88
CA ILE A 106 -0.05 -4.85 -7.65
C ILE A 106 -1.21 -4.26 -8.47
N CYS A 107 -1.30 -2.93 -8.55
CA CYS A 107 -2.32 -2.24 -9.34
C CYS A 107 -2.15 -2.50 -10.85
N MET A 108 -0.92 -2.68 -11.34
CA MET A 108 -0.65 -3.07 -12.73
C MET A 108 -1.18 -4.47 -13.03
N VAL A 109 -0.96 -5.44 -12.14
CA VAL A 109 -1.49 -6.82 -12.29
C VAL A 109 -3.02 -6.83 -12.30
N THR A 110 -3.66 -5.97 -11.52
CA THR A 110 -5.13 -5.84 -11.47
C THR A 110 -5.71 -4.92 -12.56
N ASN A 111 -4.88 -4.39 -13.46
CA ASN A 111 -5.26 -3.48 -14.55
C ASN A 111 -5.99 -2.21 -14.07
N GLN A 112 -5.67 -1.72 -12.87
CA GLN A 112 -6.16 -0.45 -12.32
C GLN A 112 -5.31 0.72 -12.82
N LEU A 113 -5.29 0.93 -14.13
CA LEU A 113 -4.36 1.88 -14.79
C LEU A 113 -4.50 3.32 -14.30
N ASP A 114 -5.70 3.71 -13.88
CA ASP A 114 -5.98 5.02 -13.29
C ASP A 114 -5.17 5.25 -12.01
N VAL A 115 -5.11 4.23 -11.14
CA VAL A 115 -4.36 4.27 -9.88
C VAL A 115 -2.85 4.20 -10.14
N VAL A 116 -2.44 3.39 -11.11
CA VAL A 116 -1.03 3.27 -11.52
C VAL A 116 -0.49 4.60 -12.04
N GLU A 117 -1.24 5.30 -12.88
CA GLU A 117 -0.87 6.62 -13.41
C GLU A 117 -0.64 7.63 -12.28
N VAL A 118 -1.59 7.73 -11.35
CA VAL A 118 -1.48 8.61 -10.17
C VAL A 118 -0.28 8.20 -9.31
N GLY A 119 -0.08 6.90 -9.08
CA GLY A 119 1.06 6.37 -8.33
C GLY A 119 2.40 6.76 -8.94
N PHE A 120 2.56 6.65 -10.26
CA PHE A 120 3.79 7.10 -10.93
C PHE A 120 4.00 8.61 -10.78
N GLY A 121 2.93 9.42 -10.81
CA GLY A 121 3.03 10.85 -10.52
C GLY A 121 3.57 11.13 -9.12
N ILE A 122 3.08 10.40 -8.11
CA ILE A 122 3.56 10.52 -6.71
C ILE A 122 5.02 10.09 -6.59
N CYS A 123 5.41 8.95 -7.19
CA CYS A 123 6.80 8.49 -7.17
C CYS A 123 7.75 9.48 -7.86
N GLY A 124 7.31 10.09 -8.97
CA GLY A 124 8.06 11.14 -9.66
C GLY A 124 8.27 12.36 -8.76
N GLU A 125 7.20 12.82 -8.12
CA GLU A 125 7.27 13.93 -7.16
C GLU A 125 8.25 13.65 -6.02
N ILE A 126 8.17 12.46 -5.42
CA ILE A 126 9.07 12.01 -4.34
C ILE A 126 10.54 12.04 -4.80
N CYS A 127 10.82 11.57 -6.01
CA CYS A 127 12.17 11.54 -6.55
C CYS A 127 12.72 12.96 -6.77
N GLU A 128 11.94 13.86 -7.37
CA GLU A 128 12.39 15.21 -7.70
C GLU A 128 12.53 16.11 -6.47
N LYS A 129 11.50 16.13 -5.61
CA LYS A 129 11.40 17.12 -4.52
C LYS A 129 12.09 16.63 -3.26
N GLU A 130 11.86 15.39 -2.85
CA GLU A 130 12.39 14.85 -1.60
C GLU A 130 13.77 14.21 -1.78
N LEU A 131 13.98 13.40 -2.83
CA LEU A 131 15.26 12.70 -3.06
C LEU A 131 16.27 13.46 -3.92
N LYS A 132 15.85 14.56 -4.57
CA LYS A 132 16.67 15.36 -5.51
C LYS A 132 17.21 14.57 -6.70
N ASP A 133 16.57 13.46 -7.05
CA ASP A 133 16.89 12.61 -8.19
C ASP A 133 15.94 12.95 -9.35
N LYS A 134 16.36 13.95 -10.14
CA LYS A 134 15.57 14.45 -11.27
C LYS A 134 15.45 13.46 -12.41
N GLU A 135 16.48 12.65 -12.64
CA GLU A 135 16.49 11.67 -13.73
C GLU A 135 15.45 10.58 -13.46
N LYS A 136 15.47 10.02 -12.25
CA LYS A 136 14.47 9.03 -11.84
C LYS A 136 13.07 9.62 -11.74
N GLY A 137 12.95 10.87 -11.31
CA GLY A 137 11.69 11.61 -11.32
C GLY A 137 11.09 11.72 -12.72
N TYR A 138 11.91 12.12 -13.69
CA TYR A 138 11.52 12.21 -15.09
C TYR A 138 11.04 10.86 -15.65
N ASP A 139 11.73 9.76 -15.35
CA ASP A 139 11.32 8.42 -15.79
C ASP A 139 9.93 8.03 -15.29
N PHE A 140 9.62 8.33 -14.03
CA PHE A 140 8.30 8.08 -13.47
C PHE A 140 7.22 8.95 -14.12
N HIS A 141 7.49 10.24 -14.34
CA HIS A 141 6.55 11.12 -15.04
C HIS A 141 6.32 10.69 -16.50
N GLN A 142 7.36 10.20 -17.18
CA GLN A 142 7.22 9.66 -18.53
C GLN A 142 6.32 8.43 -18.55
N LYS A 143 6.46 7.51 -17.57
CA LYS A 143 5.58 6.35 -17.42
C LYS A 143 4.13 6.74 -17.17
N ALA A 144 3.88 7.73 -16.30
CA ALA A 144 2.54 8.27 -16.05
C ALA A 144 1.91 8.84 -17.34
N ASN A 145 2.65 9.69 -18.06
CA ASN A 145 2.20 10.28 -19.31
C ASN A 145 1.88 9.24 -20.39
N LYS A 146 2.71 8.21 -20.51
CA LYS A 146 2.47 7.10 -21.45
C LYS A 146 1.15 6.41 -21.15
N LEU A 147 0.89 6.06 -19.90
CA LEU A 147 -0.36 5.42 -19.48
C LEU A 147 -1.57 6.32 -19.73
N TYR A 148 -1.47 7.61 -19.40
CA TYR A 148 -2.52 8.58 -19.70
C TYR A 148 -2.86 8.61 -21.19
N CYS A 149 -1.85 8.72 -22.06
CA CYS A 149 -2.03 8.71 -23.51
C CYS A 149 -2.69 7.41 -24.01
N GLU A 150 -2.28 6.26 -23.49
CA GLU A 150 -2.88 4.96 -23.82
C GLU A 150 -4.35 4.89 -23.41
N ARG A 151 -4.68 5.34 -22.20
CA ARG A 151 -6.08 5.39 -21.70
C ARG A 151 -6.95 6.30 -22.55
N VAL A 152 -6.46 7.49 -22.93
CA VAL A 152 -7.18 8.43 -23.80
C VAL A 152 -7.43 7.80 -25.18
N LYS A 153 -6.45 7.10 -25.76
CA LYS A 153 -6.61 6.38 -27.04
C LYS A 153 -7.66 5.27 -26.95
N ARG A 154 -7.67 4.50 -25.85
CA ARG A 154 -8.68 3.45 -25.60
C ARG A 154 -10.09 4.02 -25.48
N ARG A 155 -10.26 5.18 -24.84
CA ARG A 155 -11.56 5.86 -24.75
C ARG A 155 -12.07 6.37 -26.10
N LYS A 156 -11.15 6.82 -26.98
CA LYS A 156 -11.47 7.33 -28.31
C LYS A 156 -11.65 6.24 -29.37
N SER A 157 -11.27 5.00 -29.07
CA SER A 157 -11.46 3.84 -29.94
C SER A 157 -12.74 3.13 -29.50
N PRO A 158 -13.93 3.45 -30.06
CA PRO A 158 -15.13 2.70 -29.74
C PRO A 158 -14.86 1.23 -30.05
N LYS A 159 -15.14 0.35 -29.09
CA LYS A 159 -15.13 -1.09 -29.34
C LYS A 159 -16.09 -1.32 -30.51
N SER A 160 -15.57 -1.82 -31.62
CA SER A 160 -16.42 -2.39 -32.66
C SER A 160 -17.28 -3.46 -31.99
N VAL A 161 -18.60 -3.27 -32.07
CA VAL A 161 -19.64 -4.18 -31.55
C VAL A 161 -19.42 -5.59 -32.07
#